data_AF-A0A7S4IJL0-F1
#
_entry.id   AF-A0A7S4IJL0-F1
#
_cell.length_a   1.000
_cell.length_b   1.000
_cell.length_c   1.000
_cell.angle_alpha   90.00
_cell.angle_beta   90.00
_cell.angle_gamma   90.00
#
_symmetry.space_group_name_H-M   'P 1'
#
loop_
_entity.id
_entity.type
_entity.pdbx_description
1 polymer ?
#
loop_
_entity_poly.entity_id
_entity_poly.type
_entity_poly.pdbx_seq_one_letter_code
_entity_poly.pdbx_strand_id
1 'polypeptide(L)'
;KFFDEIAKENNIQQLNDWSRITYRQIEMRGGGSILQQYPSLIAALEAIYPEHDWDVGSVRTRVPASYWENVENQRKFFDQLAEKFDVSCPAEWSNITYRQVMNEGGQSILKLYPSLFAALQ
;
A
#
# COMPACT_ATOMS: atom_id res chain seq x y z
N LYS A 1 20.59 -1.27 10.07
CA LYS A 1 20.77 -0.32 11.20
C LYS A 1 19.72 0.78 11.22
N PHE A 2 19.64 1.66 10.21
CA PHE A 2 18.62 2.74 10.20
C PHE A 2 17.17 2.22 10.22
N PHE A 3 16.84 1.24 9.38
CA PHE A 3 15.50 0.63 9.36
C PHE A 3 15.20 -0.15 10.66
N ASP A 4 16.20 -0.77 11.28
CA ASP A 4 16.02 -1.47 12.57
C ASP A 4 15.70 -0.47 13.71
N GLU A 5 16.28 0.72 13.68
CA GLU A 5 15.96 1.81 14.63
C GLU A 5 14.53 2.31 14.42
N ILE A 6 14.12 2.54 13.18
CA ILE A 6 12.75 2.91 12.83
C ILE A 6 11.75 1.84 13.28
N ALA A 7 12.08 0.55 13.07
CA ALA A 7 11.25 -0.55 13.51
C ALA A 7 11.06 -0.55 15.02
N LYS A 8 12.14 -0.38 15.77
CA LYS A 8 12.12 -0.34 17.24
C LYS A 8 11.33 0.86 17.78
N GLU A 9 11.50 2.04 17.18
CA GLU A 9 10.79 3.26 17.60
C GLU A 9 9.28 3.22 17.32
N ASN A 10 8.88 2.54 16.24
CA ASN A 10 7.47 2.44 15.84
C ASN A 10 6.80 1.15 16.33
N ASN A 11 7.47 0.37 17.19
CA ASN A 11 7.00 -0.95 17.66
C ASN A 11 6.57 -1.87 16.51
N ILE A 12 7.33 -1.86 15.41
CA ILE A 12 7.18 -2.83 14.32
C ILE A 12 7.64 -4.18 14.86
N GLN A 13 6.68 -5.08 15.06
CA GLN A 13 6.95 -6.44 15.53
C GLN A 13 6.92 -7.43 14.37
N GLN A 14 6.14 -7.14 13.33
CA GLN A 14 6.06 -7.94 12.11
C GLN A 14 6.46 -7.10 10.90
N LEU A 15 7.02 -7.73 9.87
CA LEU A 15 7.42 -7.03 8.65
C LEU A 15 6.21 -6.34 7.99
N ASN A 16 5.01 -6.90 8.12
CA ASN A 16 3.78 -6.26 7.65
C ASN A 16 3.45 -4.95 8.37
N ASP A 17 3.96 -4.69 9.59
CA ASP A 17 3.75 -3.40 10.29
C ASP A 17 4.45 -2.23 9.59
N TRP A 18 5.43 -2.48 8.72
CA TRP A 18 6.05 -1.46 7.89
C TRP A 18 5.05 -0.75 6.96
N SER A 19 3.94 -1.40 6.60
CA SER A 19 2.80 -0.79 5.89
C SER A 19 2.21 0.42 6.61
N ARG A 20 2.31 0.47 7.94
CA ARG A 20 1.80 1.57 8.77
C ARG A 20 2.71 2.79 8.72
N ILE A 21 3.98 2.60 8.34
CA ILE A 21 4.94 3.67 8.19
C ILE A 21 4.84 4.27 6.80
N THR A 22 4.77 5.59 6.76
CA THR A 22 4.72 6.35 5.52
C THR A 22 6.13 6.78 5.09
N TYR A 23 6.31 6.92 3.77
CA TYR A 23 7.52 7.50 3.17
C TYR A 23 7.96 8.79 3.88
N ARG A 24 7.00 9.67 4.19
CA ARG A 24 7.25 10.97 4.84
C ARG A 24 7.78 10.84 6.27
N GLN A 25 7.33 9.83 7.04
CA GLN A 25 7.83 9.58 8.40
C GLN A 25 9.31 9.18 8.38
N ILE A 26 9.73 8.43 7.36
CA ILE A 26 11.12 8.00 7.19
C ILE A 26 11.99 9.16 6.68
N GLU A 27 11.47 9.96 5.74
CA GLU A 27 12.11 11.17 5.24
C GLU A 27 12.40 12.18 6.36
N MET A 28 11.41 12.45 7.23
CA MET A 28 11.54 13.38 8.35
C MET A 28 12.59 12.95 9.39
N ARG A 29 12.95 11.66 9.43
CA ARG A 29 13.96 11.11 10.34
C ARG A 29 15.35 11.02 9.71
N GLY A 30 15.58 11.70 8.60
CA GLY A 30 16.87 11.70 7.90
C GLY A 30 17.06 10.51 6.95
N GLY A 31 16.02 9.70 6.73
CA GLY A 31 16.04 8.59 5.77
C GLY A 31 15.88 9.03 4.31
N GLY A 32 15.70 10.33 4.04
CA GLY A 32 15.46 10.84 2.69
C GLY A 32 16.57 10.49 1.68
N SER A 33 17.84 10.52 2.09
CA SER A 33 18.97 10.16 1.22
C SER A 33 19.03 8.67 0.89
N ILE A 34 18.56 7.80 1.80
CA ILE A 34 18.45 6.36 1.55
C ILE A 34 17.25 6.10 0.65
N LEU A 35 16.11 6.74 0.93
CA LEU A 35 14.91 6.63 0.10
C LEU A 35 15.12 7.14 -1.31
N GLN A 36 16.01 8.12 -1.55
CA GLN A 36 16.34 8.56 -2.91
C GLN A 36 17.06 7.49 -3.76
N GLN A 37 17.66 6.48 -3.15
CA GLN A 37 18.30 5.38 -3.87
C GLN A 37 17.28 4.34 -4.37
N TYR A 38 16.06 4.39 -3.86
CA TYR A 38 15.00 3.44 -4.18
C TYR A 38 13.78 4.15 -4.76
N PRO A 39 13.11 3.58 -5.76
CA PRO A 39 11.92 4.21 -6.35
C PRO A 39 10.72 4.28 -5.39
N SER A 40 10.72 3.46 -4.33
CA SER A 40 9.65 3.43 -3.33
C SER A 40 10.15 2.88 -1.99
N LEU A 41 9.35 3.07 -0.93
CA LEU A 41 9.62 2.45 0.37
C LEU A 41 9.64 0.92 0.27
N ILE A 42 8.77 0.33 -0.55
CA ILE A 42 8.74 -1.12 -0.76
C ILE A 42 10.04 -1.60 -1.41
N ALA A 43 10.51 -0.92 -2.46
CA ALA A 43 11.77 -1.31 -3.09
C ALA A 43 12.95 -1.23 -2.11
N ALA A 44 12.93 -0.27 -1.18
CA ALA A 44 13.92 -0.23 -0.10
C ALA A 44 13.77 -1.40 0.88
N LEU A 45 12.54 -1.77 1.23
CA LEU A 45 12.25 -2.88 2.14
C LEU A 45 12.53 -4.25 1.51
N GLU A 46 12.22 -4.46 0.23
CA GLU A 46 12.59 -5.66 -0.54
C GLU A 46 14.11 -5.83 -0.61
N ALA A 47 14.86 -4.74 -0.78
CA ALA A 47 16.31 -4.79 -0.78
C ALA A 47 16.90 -5.15 0.60
N ILE A 48 16.22 -4.79 1.69
CA ILE A 48 16.69 -5.03 3.07
C ILE A 48 16.21 -6.39 3.61
N TYR A 49 14.98 -6.77 3.27
CA TYR A 49 14.32 -8.01 3.67
C TYR A 49 13.84 -8.77 2.42
N PRO A 50 14.77 -9.29 1.59
CA PRO A 50 14.43 -9.95 0.33
C PRO A 50 13.73 -11.31 0.52
N GLU A 51 13.80 -11.88 1.73
CA GLU A 51 13.11 -13.12 2.08
C GLU A 51 11.63 -12.92 2.42
N HIS A 52 11.18 -11.66 2.57
CA HIS A 52 9.79 -11.34 2.87
C HIS A 52 9.05 -10.93 1.62
N ASP A 53 7.90 -11.55 1.37
CA ASP A 53 7.04 -11.22 0.24
C ASP A 53 6.29 -9.92 0.55
N TRP A 54 6.84 -8.80 0.07
CA TRP A 54 6.27 -7.48 0.28
C TRP A 54 5.09 -7.30 -0.65
N ASP A 55 3.88 -7.49 -0.13
CA ASP A 55 2.69 -7.24 -0.93
C ASP A 55 2.58 -5.75 -1.28
N VAL A 56 2.76 -5.42 -2.56
CA VAL A 56 2.81 -4.05 -3.10
C VAL A 56 1.54 -3.26 -2.79
N GLY A 57 0.41 -3.94 -2.58
CA GLY A 57 -0.85 -3.32 -2.15
C GLY A 57 -0.91 -2.95 -0.68
N SER A 58 -0.07 -3.55 0.18
CA SER A 58 -0.14 -3.36 1.63
C SER A 58 0.53 -2.07 2.12
N VAL A 59 1.63 -1.63 1.49
CA VAL A 59 2.35 -0.43 1.89
C VAL A 59 1.84 0.74 1.05
N ARG A 60 1.34 1.79 1.72
CA ARG A 60 0.93 3.09 1.16
C ARG A 60 2.03 3.76 0.32
N THR A 61 2.32 3.20 -0.84
CA THR A 61 3.30 3.71 -1.78
C THR A 61 2.60 4.52 -2.85
N ARG A 62 3.25 5.62 -3.26
CA ARG A 62 2.91 6.27 -4.53
C ARG A 62 3.30 5.31 -5.64
N VAL A 63 2.39 4.41 -5.98
CA VAL A 63 2.52 3.64 -7.21
C VAL A 63 2.45 4.62 -8.40
N PRO A 64 3.26 4.40 -9.46
CA PRO A 64 3.20 5.20 -10.68
C PRO A 64 1.77 5.27 -11.23
N ALA A 65 1.41 6.34 -11.93
CA ALA A 65 0.07 6.46 -12.53
C ALA A 65 -0.26 5.28 -13.45
N SER A 66 0.74 4.80 -14.20
CA SER A 66 0.63 3.63 -15.09
C SER A 66 0.41 2.31 -14.37
N TYR A 67 0.69 2.21 -13.06
CA TYR A 67 0.44 1.00 -12.29
C TYR A 67 -1.04 0.64 -12.28
N TRP A 68 -1.90 1.64 -12.16
CA TRP A 68 -3.35 1.47 -12.16
C TRP A 68 -3.96 1.40 -13.57
N GLU A 69 -3.19 1.67 -14.63
CA GLU A 69 -3.64 1.42 -16.00
C GLU A 69 -3.71 -0.09 -16.30
N ASN A 70 -2.95 -0.91 -15.56
CA ASN A 70 -3.02 -2.37 -15.67
C ASN A 70 -4.18 -2.93 -14.85
N VAL A 71 -5.15 -3.54 -15.54
CA VAL A 71 -6.34 -4.18 -14.95
C VAL A 71 -5.97 -5.30 -13.97
N GLU A 72 -4.86 -6.01 -14.18
CA GLU A 72 -4.40 -7.06 -13.24
C GLU A 72 -4.04 -6.47 -11.87
N ASN A 73 -3.42 -5.29 -11.85
CA ASN A 73 -3.05 -4.60 -10.61
C ASN A 73 -4.29 -4.08 -9.88
N GLN A 74 -5.29 -3.61 -10.63
CA GLN A 74 -6.58 -3.22 -10.06
C GLN A 74 -7.29 -4.41 -9.43
N ARG A 75 -7.32 -5.55 -10.13
CA ARG A 75 -7.93 -6.79 -9.63
C ARG A 75 -7.25 -7.25 -8.35
N LYS A 76 -5.91 -7.34 -8.33
CA LYS A 76 -5.16 -7.69 -7.12
C LYS A 76 -5.49 -6.78 -5.93
N PHE A 77 -5.58 -5.47 -6.17
CA PHE A 77 -5.95 -4.53 -5.12
C PHE A 77 -7.35 -4.79 -4.57
N PHE A 78 -8.35 -4.99 -5.43
CA PHE A 78 -9.71 -5.28 -4.97
C PHE A 78 -9.83 -6.68 -4.33
N ASP A 79 -9.09 -7.68 -4.79
CA ASP A 79 -9.05 -9.00 -4.17
C ASP A 79 -8.49 -8.93 -2.74
N GLN A 80 -7.38 -8.20 -2.55
CA GLN A 80 -6.81 -7.95 -1.23
C GLN A 80 -7.76 -7.15 -0.33
N LEU A 81 -8.46 -6.17 -0.90
CA LEU A 81 -9.41 -5.36 -0.16
C LEU A 81 -10.62 -6.21 0.25
N ALA A 82 -11.07 -7.12 -0.62
CA ALA A 82 -12.13 -8.06 -0.30
C ALA A 82 -11.74 -9.01 0.83
N GLU A 83 -10.55 -9.60 0.77
CA GLU A 83 -10.02 -10.46 1.84
C GLU A 83 -9.90 -9.69 3.17
N LYS A 84 -9.41 -8.44 3.12
CA LYS A 84 -9.20 -7.61 4.32
C LYS A 84 -10.49 -7.15 4.99
N PHE A 85 -11.55 -6.91 4.23
CA PHE A 85 -12.85 -6.47 4.74
C PHE A 85 -13.89 -7.60 4.81
N ASP A 86 -13.47 -8.85 4.62
CA ASP A 86 -14.34 -10.04 4.62
C ASP A 86 -15.53 -9.88 3.65
N VAL A 87 -15.25 -9.34 2.47
CA VAL A 87 -16.24 -9.15 1.41
C VAL A 87 -16.31 -10.40 0.57
N SER A 88 -17.36 -11.18 0.78
CA SER A 88 -17.58 -12.47 0.13
C SER A 88 -18.50 -12.35 -1.09
N CYS A 89 -19.25 -11.25 -1.23
CA CYS A 89 -20.18 -11.07 -2.34
C CYS A 89 -20.20 -9.64 -2.94
N PRO A 90 -20.62 -9.48 -4.21
CA PRO A 90 -20.71 -8.18 -4.88
C PRO A 90 -21.55 -7.13 -4.14
N ALA A 91 -22.57 -7.57 -3.39
CA ALA A 91 -23.45 -6.67 -2.65
C ALA A 91 -22.76 -6.02 -1.44
N GLU A 92 -21.77 -6.68 -0.84
CA GLU A 92 -21.05 -6.16 0.33
C GLU A 92 -20.09 -5.02 -0.01
N TRP A 93 -19.75 -4.84 -1.29
CA TRP A 93 -18.99 -3.68 -1.74
C TRP A 93 -19.69 -2.35 -1.47
N SER A 94 -21.02 -2.34 -1.32
CA SER A 94 -21.74 -1.12 -0.89
C SER A 94 -21.46 -0.73 0.55
N ASN A 95 -21.00 -1.68 1.38
CA ASN A 95 -20.63 -1.42 2.77
C ASN A 95 -19.22 -0.81 2.89
N ILE A 96 -18.39 -0.95 1.85
CA ILE A 96 -17.07 -0.34 1.80
C ILE A 96 -17.22 1.13 1.43
N THR A 97 -16.69 2.00 2.29
CA THR A 97 -16.68 3.44 2.08
C THR A 97 -15.45 3.88 1.26
N TYR A 98 -15.59 4.99 0.53
CA TYR A 98 -14.47 5.65 -0.15
C TYR A 98 -13.28 5.91 0.79
N ARG A 99 -13.55 6.21 2.08
CA ARG A 99 -12.49 6.43 3.07
C ARG A 99 -11.71 5.16 3.39
N GLN A 100 -12.36 4.00 3.45
CA GLN A 100 -11.67 2.71 3.63
C GLN A 100 -10.75 2.45 2.43
N VAL A 101 -11.27 2.56 1.21
CA VAL A 101 -10.47 2.38 -0.01
C VAL A 101 -9.29 3.35 -0.08
N MET A 102 -9.49 4.62 0.25
CA MET A 102 -8.40 5.61 0.33
C MET A 102 -7.37 5.26 1.41
N ASN A 103 -7.83 4.78 2.57
CA ASN A 103 -6.93 4.41 3.67
C ASN A 103 -6.02 3.24 3.28
N GLU A 104 -6.52 2.33 2.45
CA GLU A 104 -5.80 1.19 1.87
C GLU A 104 -4.95 1.56 0.64
N GLY A 105 -4.81 2.85 0.29
CA GLY A 105 -3.97 3.27 -0.83
C GLY A 105 -4.67 3.31 -2.20
N GLY A 106 -5.98 3.05 -2.24
CA GLY A 106 -6.81 3.13 -3.45
C GLY A 106 -7.15 4.56 -3.91
N GLN A 107 -6.48 5.59 -3.39
CA GLN A 107 -6.76 6.97 -3.78
C GLN A 107 -6.51 7.22 -5.27
N SER A 108 -5.51 6.56 -5.86
CA SER A 108 -5.17 6.71 -7.27
C SER A 108 -6.11 5.92 -8.19
N ILE A 109 -6.53 4.70 -7.82
CA ILE A 109 -7.52 3.95 -8.60
C ILE A 109 -8.89 4.63 -8.57
N LEU A 110 -9.29 5.19 -7.43
CA LEU A 110 -10.54 5.97 -7.33
C LEU A 110 -10.57 7.24 -8.20
N LYS A 111 -9.42 7.72 -8.68
CA LYS A 111 -9.37 8.84 -9.64
C LYS A 111 -9.59 8.40 -11.08
N LEU A 112 -9.37 7.13 -11.40
CA LEU A 112 -9.58 6.58 -12.73
C LEU A 112 -11.06 6.31 -13.02
N TYR A 113 -11.86 6.11 -11.96
CA TYR A 113 -13.26 5.76 -12.07
C TYR A 113 -14.15 6.85 -11.47
N PRO A 114 -15.33 7.11 -12.06
CA PRO A 114 -16.28 8.10 -11.52
C PRO A 114 -16.89 7.67 -10.18
N SER A 115 -16.86 6.37 -9.86
CA SER A 115 -17.34 5.83 -8.58
C SER A 115 -16.63 4.52 -8.24
N LEU A 116 -16.69 4.12 -6.96
CA LEU A 116 -16.24 2.79 -6.52
C LEU A 116 -16.94 1.66 -7.29
N PHE A 117 -18.24 1.82 -7.56
CA PHE A 117 -19.01 0.83 -8.32
C PHE A 117 -18.54 0.72 -9.77
N ALA A 118 -18.16 1.84 -10.39
CA ALA A 118 -17.60 1.85 -11.74
C ALA A 118 -16.20 1.20 -11.81
N ALA A 119 -15.47 1.12 -10.69
CA ALA A 119 -14.20 0.40 -10.60
C ALA A 119 -14.38 -1.12 -10.44
N LEU A 120 -15.59 -1.59 -10.14
CA LEU A 120 -15.94 -3.00 -9.92
C LEU A 120 -16.68 -3.64 -11.11
N GLN A 121 -17.04 -2.85 -12.14
CA GLN A 121 -17.69 -3.32 -13.38
C GLN A 121 -16.65 -3.67 -14.45
#